data_AF-A0A7Y2GY80-F1
#
_entry.id   AF-A0A7Y2GY80-F1
#
_cell.length_a   1.000
_cell.length_b   1.000
_cell.length_c   1.000
_cell.angle_alpha   90.00
_cell.angle_beta   90.00
_cell.angle_gamma   90.00
#
_symmetry.space_group_name_H-M   'P 1'
#
loop_
_entity.id
_entity.type
_entity.pdbx_description
1 polymer ?
#
loop_
_entity_poly.entity_id
_entity_poly.type
_entity_poly.pdbx_seq_one_letter_code
_entity_poly.pdbx_strand_id
1 'polypeptide(L)'
;IGISKDFNNFELQKAIGQRDTLKANRIVHYYKNNINKHPMVLTLAMLYAFFAKIMLLHSLKDRSQDNLKAKLGVHPFFIKDYSSAARVYSPAKLTRIFGWLREYDLRSKGVNNSSTGHGELLQELVFKITHI
;
A
#
# COMPACT_ATOMS: atom_id res chain seq x y z
N ILE A 1 -0.95 14.97 -24.49
CA ILE A 1 0.47 14.73 -24.13
C ILE A 1 0.49 14.06 -22.76
N GLY A 2 1.10 12.89 -22.63
CA GLY A 2 1.30 12.27 -21.32
C GLY A 2 1.69 10.80 -21.43
N ILE A 3 2.94 10.59 -21.81
CA ILE A 3 3.76 9.36 -21.74
C ILE A 3 3.06 8.22 -20.98
N SER A 4 2.88 7.08 -21.67
CA SER A 4 2.56 5.78 -21.07
C SER A 4 3.65 5.42 -20.07
N LYS A 5 3.56 5.96 -18.85
CA LYS A 5 4.49 5.64 -17.78
C LYS A 5 3.98 4.34 -17.17
N ASP A 6 4.70 3.26 -17.42
CA ASP A 6 4.47 1.98 -16.75
C ASP A 6 4.61 2.21 -15.24
N PHE A 7 3.49 2.23 -14.54
CA PHE A 7 3.51 2.34 -13.09
C PHE A 7 4.01 1.03 -12.47
N ASN A 8 4.72 1.16 -11.37
CA ASN A 8 5.20 0.01 -10.61
C ASN A 8 4.76 0.12 -9.14
N ASN A 9 5.06 -0.95 -8.41
CA ASN A 9 4.67 -1.13 -7.02
C ASN A 9 5.24 -0.04 -6.10
N PHE A 10 6.44 0.48 -6.37
CA PHE A 10 7.00 1.61 -5.62
C PHE A 10 6.22 2.91 -5.83
N GLU A 11 5.78 3.20 -7.05
CA GLU A 11 4.95 4.37 -7.34
C GLU A 11 3.59 4.28 -6.64
N LEU A 12 2.98 3.09 -6.61
CA LEU A 12 1.72 2.87 -5.89
C LEU A 12 1.90 3.05 -4.38
N GLN A 13 2.93 2.42 -3.80
CA GLN A 13 3.26 2.55 -2.39
C GLN A 13 3.50 4.01 -2.00
N LYS A 14 4.24 4.76 -2.82
CA LYS A 14 4.51 6.17 -2.58
C LYS A 14 3.24 7.02 -2.63
N ALA A 15 2.40 6.83 -3.65
CA ALA A 15 1.13 7.54 -3.77
C ALA A 15 0.23 7.28 -2.55
N ILE A 16 0.10 6.02 -2.13
CA ILE A 16 -0.67 5.64 -0.94
C ILE A 16 -0.04 6.23 0.33
N GLY A 17 1.28 6.11 0.50
CA GLY A 17 2.01 6.62 1.66
C GLY A 17 1.87 8.13 1.84
N GLN A 18 1.80 8.87 0.73
CA GLN A 18 1.62 10.32 0.69
C GLN A 18 0.14 10.75 0.68
N ARG A 19 -0.81 9.79 0.68
CA ARG A 19 -2.24 10.04 0.45
C ARG A 19 -2.54 10.84 -0.81
N ASP A 20 -1.72 10.67 -1.85
CA ASP A 20 -2.03 11.17 -3.18
C ASP A 20 -3.11 10.28 -3.82
N THR A 21 -4.37 10.56 -3.46
CA THR A 21 -5.53 9.75 -3.85
C THR A 21 -5.73 9.75 -5.36
N LEU A 22 -5.51 10.88 -6.03
CA LEU A 22 -5.62 11.01 -7.48
C LEU A 22 -4.59 10.13 -8.18
N LYS A 23 -3.32 10.17 -7.75
CA LYS A 23 -2.27 9.33 -8.33
C LYS A 23 -2.49 7.86 -8.01
N ALA A 24 -2.87 7.52 -6.77
CA ALA A 24 -3.15 6.14 -6.38
C ALA A 24 -4.27 5.54 -7.24
N ASN A 25 -5.37 6.28 -7.45
CA ASN A 25 -6.47 5.86 -8.31
C ASN A 25 -6.04 5.70 -9.78
N ARG A 26 -5.21 6.61 -10.30
CA ARG A 26 -4.66 6.49 -11.66
C ARG A 26 -3.81 5.24 -11.82
N ILE A 27 -2.99 4.90 -10.81
CA ILE A 27 -2.14 3.70 -10.83
C ILE A 27 -2.97 2.42 -10.81
N VAL A 28 -3.95 2.30 -9.89
CA VAL A 28 -4.77 1.08 -9.84
C VAL A 28 -5.68 0.91 -11.05
N HIS A 29 -6.13 2.01 -11.66
CA HIS A 29 -6.83 1.96 -12.94
C HIS A 29 -5.92 1.40 -14.05
N TYR A 30 -4.65 1.81 -14.08
CA TYR A 30 -3.66 1.23 -14.98
C TYR A 30 -3.42 -0.26 -14.70
N TYR A 31 -3.30 -0.67 -13.42
CA TYR A 31 -3.10 -2.08 -13.04
C TYR A 31 -4.27 -2.97 -13.46
N LYS A 32 -5.51 -2.48 -13.29
CA LYS A 32 -6.73 -3.18 -13.71
C LYS A 32 -6.71 -3.52 -15.21
N ASN A 33 -6.13 -2.67 -16.04
CA ASN A 33 -6.00 -2.93 -17.48
C ASN A 33 -4.74 -3.75 -17.85
N ASN A 34 -3.88 -4.07 -16.87
CA ASN A 34 -2.58 -4.72 -17.06
C ASN A 34 -2.31 -5.82 -16.01
N ILE A 35 -3.32 -6.63 -15.68
CA ILE A 35 -3.30 -7.58 -14.55
C ILE A 35 -2.14 -8.58 -14.63
N ASN A 36 -1.76 -9.03 -15.83
CA ASN A 36 -0.64 -9.96 -16.02
C ASN A 36 0.71 -9.38 -15.56
N LYS A 37 0.89 -8.06 -15.68
CA LYS A 37 2.10 -7.36 -15.21
C LYS A 37 2.03 -6.98 -13.73
N HIS A 38 0.82 -6.93 -13.17
CA HIS A 38 0.57 -6.49 -11.80
C HIS A 38 -0.33 -7.47 -11.04
N PRO A 39 0.16 -8.69 -10.74
CA PRO A 39 -0.61 -9.66 -9.97
C PRO A 39 -1.01 -9.09 -8.61
N MET A 40 -2.31 -9.15 -8.30
CA MET A 40 -2.87 -8.58 -7.06
C MET A 40 -2.17 -9.11 -5.81
N VAL A 41 -1.83 -10.41 -5.78
CA VAL A 41 -1.12 -11.05 -4.65
C VAL A 41 0.20 -10.34 -4.33
N LEU A 42 0.99 -9.99 -5.35
CA LEU A 42 2.25 -9.27 -5.16
C LEU A 42 2.02 -7.84 -4.66
N THR A 43 1.00 -7.16 -5.17
CA THR A 43 0.63 -5.82 -4.70
C THR A 43 0.16 -5.85 -3.25
N LEU A 44 -0.66 -6.82 -2.85
CA LEU A 44 -1.11 -7.00 -1.46
C LEU A 44 0.06 -7.27 -0.51
N ALA A 45 0.97 -8.17 -0.88
CA ALA A 45 2.15 -8.49 -0.08
C ALA A 45 3.03 -7.26 0.14
N MET A 46 3.26 -6.46 -0.91
CA MET A 46 4.01 -5.20 -0.80
C MET A 46 3.30 -4.20 0.11
N LEU A 47 1.99 -3.98 -0.06
CA LEU A 47 1.23 -3.06 0.79
C LEU A 47 1.25 -3.50 2.26
N TYR A 48 1.09 -4.80 2.52
CA TYR A 48 1.20 -5.35 3.87
C TYR A 48 2.56 -5.05 4.49
N ALA A 49 3.66 -5.35 3.79
CA ALA A 49 5.01 -5.07 4.26
C ALA A 49 5.26 -3.57 4.52
N PHE A 50 4.71 -2.71 3.67
CA PHE A 50 4.77 -1.25 3.83
C PHE A 50 4.05 -0.81 5.11
N PHE A 51 2.79 -1.20 5.30
CA PHE A 51 2.01 -0.80 6.48
C PHE A 51 2.54 -1.44 7.77
N ALA A 52 3.11 -2.65 7.71
CA ALA A 52 3.77 -3.30 8.85
C ALA A 52 4.95 -2.46 9.35
N LYS A 53 5.77 -1.90 8.44
CA LYS A 53 6.88 -1.00 8.82
C LYS A 53 6.38 0.32 9.41
N ILE A 54 5.27 0.86 8.91
CA ILE A 54 4.65 2.05 9.51
C ILE A 54 4.14 1.75 10.92
N MET A 55 3.49 0.59 11.11
CA MET A 55 3.03 0.15 12.44
C MET A 55 4.20 -0.06 13.40
N LEU A 56 5.29 -0.67 12.93
CA LEU A 56 6.51 -0.83 13.70
C LEU A 56 7.07 0.55 14.12
N LEU A 57 7.14 1.51 13.20
CA LEU A 57 7.61 2.87 13.49
C LEU A 57 6.80 3.54 14.63
N HIS A 58 5.48 3.32 14.68
CA HIS A 58 4.66 3.82 15.79
C HIS A 58 5.03 3.23 17.15
N SER A 59 5.47 1.97 17.19
CA SER A 59 5.91 1.30 18.42
C SER A 59 7.31 1.70 18.90
N LEU A 60 8.11 2.35 18.05
CA LEU A 60 9.47 2.76 18.40
C LEU A 60 9.47 3.99 19.31
N LYS A 61 10.16 3.87 20.45
CA LYS A 61 10.47 4.98 21.37
C LYS A 61 11.53 5.91 20.79
N ASP A 62 12.65 5.36 20.34
CA ASP A 62 13.69 6.10 19.64
C ASP A 62 13.39 6.16 18.14
N ARG A 63 13.29 7.38 17.60
CA ARG A 63 13.02 7.66 16.19
C ARG A 63 14.19 8.35 15.49
N SER A 64 15.39 8.26 16.07
CA SER A 64 16.64 8.65 15.41
C SER A 64 16.78 7.91 14.08
N GLN A 65 17.39 8.56 13.08
CA GLN A 65 17.51 7.95 11.75
C GLN A 65 18.26 6.61 11.80
N ASP A 66 19.28 6.49 12.64
CA ASP A 66 20.08 5.27 12.73
C ASP A 66 19.30 4.12 13.36
N ASN A 67 18.51 4.38 14.41
CA ASN A 67 17.61 3.36 14.94
C ASN A 67 16.53 2.98 13.93
N LEU A 68 15.99 3.94 13.17
CA LEU A 68 15.01 3.64 12.11
C LEU A 68 15.60 2.77 10.99
N LYS A 69 16.84 3.03 10.55
CA LYS A 69 17.55 2.16 9.57
C LYS A 69 17.61 0.73 10.09
N ALA A 70 18.09 0.56 11.32
CA ALA A 70 18.31 -0.74 11.94
C ALA A 70 16.99 -1.52 12.15
N LYS A 71 15.93 -0.84 12.62
CA LYS A 71 14.66 -1.49 12.97
C LYS A 71 13.76 -1.75 11.77
N LEU A 72 13.72 -0.83 10.79
CA LEU A 72 12.86 -0.98 9.62
C LEU A 72 13.49 -1.85 8.52
N GLY A 73 14.82 -2.01 8.53
CA GLY A 73 15.54 -2.75 7.48
C GLY A 73 15.34 -2.14 6.10
N VAL A 74 15.28 -0.81 6.01
CA VAL A 74 15.08 -0.07 4.75
C VAL A 74 16.28 0.81 4.45
N HIS A 75 16.55 1.01 3.16
CA HIS A 75 17.58 1.93 2.73
C HIS A 75 17.30 3.36 3.25
N PRO A 76 18.32 4.11 3.72
CA PRO A 76 18.14 5.43 4.33
C PRO A 76 17.27 6.41 3.53
N PHE A 77 17.37 6.35 2.20
CA PHE A 77 16.58 7.15 1.27
C PHE A 77 15.06 7.07 1.53
N PHE A 78 14.54 5.91 1.91
CA PHE A 78 13.10 5.69 2.10
C PHE A 78 12.60 6.02 3.51
N ILE A 79 13.49 6.29 4.47
CA ILE A 79 13.08 6.55 5.87
C ILE A 79 12.16 7.76 5.96
N LYS A 80 12.40 8.79 5.15
CA LYS A 80 11.57 9.99 5.09
C LYS A 80 10.14 9.65 4.63
N ASP A 81 10.00 8.75 3.67
CA ASP A 81 8.70 8.32 3.16
C ASP A 81 7.91 7.54 4.24
N TYR A 82 8.56 6.60 4.94
CA TYR A 82 7.93 5.88 6.06
C TYR A 82 7.56 6.81 7.22
N SER A 83 8.45 7.74 7.57
CA SER A 83 8.20 8.73 8.62
C SER A 83 7.04 9.66 8.27
N SER A 84 6.92 10.05 7.01
CA SER A 84 5.81 10.88 6.52
C SER A 84 4.50 10.10 6.53
N ALA A 85 4.51 8.86 6.04
CA ALA A 85 3.33 8.00 6.05
C ALA A 85 2.85 7.70 7.48
N ALA A 86 3.76 7.55 8.46
CA ALA A 86 3.38 7.35 9.86
C ALA A 86 2.63 8.54 10.47
N ARG A 87 2.84 9.76 9.98
CA ARG A 87 2.04 10.93 10.39
C ARG A 87 0.63 10.91 9.82
N VAL A 88 0.46 10.25 8.68
CA VAL A 88 -0.78 10.21 7.90
C VAL A 88 -1.68 9.02 8.28
N TYR A 89 -1.07 7.91 8.71
CA TYR A 89 -1.75 6.69 9.11
C TYR A 89 -1.53 6.42 10.60
N SER A 90 -2.58 6.66 11.40
CA SER A 90 -2.58 6.34 12.83
C SER A 90 -2.62 4.82 13.07
N PRO A 91 -2.20 4.33 14.26
CA PRO A 91 -2.30 2.90 14.60
C PRO A 91 -3.69 2.33 14.40
N ALA A 92 -4.75 3.06 14.77
CA ALA A 92 -6.13 2.64 14.57
C ALA A 92 -6.49 2.46 13.08
N LYS A 93 -6.03 3.38 12.22
CA LYS A 93 -6.22 3.26 10.76
C LYS A 93 -5.42 2.08 10.20
N LEU A 94 -4.19 1.85 10.68
CA LEU A 94 -3.37 0.71 10.26
C LEU A 94 -4.03 -0.64 10.60
N THR A 95 -4.61 -0.78 11.81
CA THR A 95 -5.38 -1.98 12.18
C THR A 95 -6.52 -2.26 11.20
N ARG A 96 -7.27 -1.22 10.80
CA ARG A 96 -8.33 -1.36 9.77
C ARG A 96 -7.77 -1.76 8.42
N ILE A 97 -6.66 -1.14 8.00
CA ILE A 97 -5.98 -1.46 6.75
C ILE A 97 -5.53 -2.93 6.73
N PHE A 98 -4.98 -3.46 7.82
CA PHE A 98 -4.65 -4.89 7.90
C PHE A 98 -5.89 -5.79 7.79
N GLY A 99 -7.02 -5.39 8.37
CA GLY A 99 -8.30 -6.06 8.20
C GLY A 99 -8.71 -6.14 6.73
N TRP A 100 -8.66 -5.01 6.01
CA TRP A 100 -8.94 -5.00 4.58
C TRP A 100 -7.93 -5.80 3.77
N LEU A 101 -6.63 -5.66 4.02
CA LEU A 101 -5.63 -6.45 3.29
C LEU A 101 -5.89 -7.96 3.41
N ARG A 102 -6.27 -8.43 4.61
CA ARG A 102 -6.66 -9.83 4.84
C ARG A 102 -7.94 -10.20 4.10
N GLU A 103 -8.97 -9.37 4.18
CA GLU A 103 -10.25 -9.59 3.48
C GLU A 103 -10.03 -9.71 1.96
N TYR A 104 -9.21 -8.84 1.38
CA TYR A 104 -8.96 -8.80 -0.05
C TYR A 104 -8.00 -9.88 -0.54
N ASP A 105 -7.06 -10.33 0.30
CA ASP A 105 -6.28 -11.53 0.02
C ASP A 105 -7.19 -12.76 -0.11
N LEU A 106 -8.13 -12.94 0.81
CA LEU A 106 -9.13 -14.00 0.75
C LEU A 106 -10.03 -13.89 -0.48
N ARG A 107 -10.57 -12.69 -0.78
CA ARG A 107 -11.39 -12.44 -1.97
C ARG A 107 -10.63 -12.69 -3.28
N SER A 108 -9.34 -12.35 -3.34
CA SER A 108 -8.50 -12.62 -4.51
C SER A 108 -8.32 -14.12 -4.79
N LYS A 109 -8.46 -14.95 -3.75
CA LYS A 109 -8.40 -16.42 -3.78
C LYS A 109 -9.78 -17.08 -3.95
N GLY A 110 -10.84 -16.28 -4.15
CA GLY A 110 -12.21 -16.77 -4.38
C GLY A 110 -13.06 -16.93 -3.12
N VAL A 111 -12.52 -16.68 -1.93
CA VAL A 111 -13.31 -16.75 -0.69
C VAL A 111 -14.23 -15.52 -0.61
N ASN A 112 -15.54 -15.75 -0.48
CA ASN A 112 -16.56 -14.69 -0.48
C ASN A 112 -16.48 -13.77 -1.71
N ASN A 113 -16.00 -14.28 -2.85
CA ASN A 113 -15.93 -13.54 -4.10
C ASN A 113 -16.46 -14.40 -5.25
N SER A 114 -17.70 -14.15 -5.64
CA SER A 114 -18.40 -14.95 -6.67
C SER A 114 -17.96 -14.62 -8.09
N SER A 115 -17.55 -13.37 -8.37
CA SER A 115 -17.24 -12.93 -9.75
C SER A 115 -16.37 -11.68 -9.87
N THR A 116 -15.95 -11.03 -8.77
CA THR A 116 -15.20 -9.76 -8.86
C THR A 116 -13.77 -10.03 -9.33
N GLY A 117 -13.34 -9.35 -10.39
CA GLY A 117 -11.98 -9.42 -10.90
C GLY A 117 -10.94 -8.80 -9.96
N HIS A 118 -9.68 -9.24 -10.09
CA HIS A 118 -8.57 -8.73 -9.27
C HIS A 118 -8.35 -7.22 -9.40
N GLY A 119 -8.59 -6.66 -10.59
CA GLY A 119 -8.45 -5.22 -10.83
C GLY A 119 -9.47 -4.40 -10.05
N GLU A 120 -10.74 -4.83 -10.07
CA GLU A 120 -11.83 -4.21 -9.31
C GLU A 120 -11.61 -4.32 -7.80
N LEU A 121 -11.18 -5.51 -7.34
CA LEU A 121 -10.84 -5.72 -5.94
C LEU A 121 -9.72 -4.76 -5.48
N LEU A 122 -8.66 -4.62 -6.28
CA LEU A 122 -7.56 -3.72 -5.95
C LEU A 122 -8.01 -2.24 -5.93
N GLN A 123 -8.87 -1.84 -6.87
CA GLN A 123 -9.42 -0.49 -6.92
C GLN A 123 -10.26 -0.19 -5.67
N GLU A 124 -11.14 -1.11 -5.27
CA GLU A 124 -11.97 -0.95 -4.07
C GLU A 124 -11.10 -0.88 -2.80
N LEU A 125 -10.08 -1.75 -2.68
CA LEU A 125 -9.14 -1.73 -1.55
C LEU A 125 -8.40 -0.39 -1.44
N VAL A 126 -7.85 0.12 -2.54
CA VAL A 126 -7.11 1.39 -2.52
C VAL A 126 -8.03 2.56 -2.18
N PHE A 127 -9.29 2.53 -2.63
CA PHE A 127 -10.29 3.50 -2.20
C PHE A 127 -10.51 3.44 -0.67
N LYS A 128 -10.75 2.26 -0.09
CA LYS A 128 -10.92 2.07 1.36
C LYS A 128 -9.72 2.61 2.16
N ILE A 129 -8.50 2.27 1.72
CA ILE A 129 -7.25 2.74 2.34
C ILE A 129 -7.19 4.28 2.36
N THR A 130 -7.51 4.93 1.24
CA THR A 130 -7.27 6.35 1.03
C THR A 130 -8.39 7.28 1.54
N HIS A 131 -9.65 6.80 1.60
CA HIS A 131 -10.82 7.64 1.91
C HIS A 131 -11.51 7.32 3.25
N ILE A 132 -11.46 6.08 3.72
CA ILE A 132 -12.24 5.63 4.89
C ILE A 132 -11.38 5.61 6.15
#